data_AF-A0A2H6BD36-F1
#
_entry.id   AF-A0A2H6BD36-F1
#
_cell.length_a   1.000
_cell.length_b   1.000
_cell.length_c   1.000
_cell.angle_alpha   90.00
_cell.angle_beta   90.00
_cell.angle_gamma   90.00
#
_symmetry.space_group_name_H-M   'P 1'
#
loop_
_entity.id
_entity.type
_entity.pdbx_description
1 polymer ?
#
loop_
_entity_poly.entity_id
_entity_poly.type
_entity_poly.pdbx_seq_one_letter_code
_entity_poly.pdbx_strand_id
1 'polypeptide(L)'
;MARIDVLCDQLGISIVKRSRRCRPRETRARRALTKLAESQGDGHVVFVLRTIVQSANNKASLWSETILAVSDVVRLRPDLSDRGGAFMEAFDRISLEEVRARARRMGIGPKRQVMRVLITDRLESELDPPAQRRLL
;
A
#
# COMPACT_ATOMS: atom_id res chain seq x y z
N MET A 1 -1.24 -16.07 20.42
CA MET A 1 -1.08 -15.50 19.05
C MET A 1 -0.85 -14.00 19.20
N ALA A 2 0.10 -13.37 18.50
CA ALA A 2 0.35 -11.94 18.71
C ALA A 2 -0.75 -11.09 18.04
N ARG A 3 -1.00 -9.87 18.55
CA ARG A 3 -2.01 -8.93 18.02
C ARG A 3 -1.93 -8.79 16.49
N ILE A 4 -0.72 -8.66 15.94
CA ILE A 4 -0.55 -8.47 14.49
C ILE A 4 -0.89 -9.73 13.68
N ASP A 5 -0.73 -10.92 14.26
CA ASP A 5 -1.13 -12.16 13.61
C ASP A 5 -2.64 -12.20 13.44
N VAL A 6 -3.39 -11.80 14.49
CA VAL A 6 -4.87 -11.75 14.45
C VAL A 6 -5.34 -10.82 13.33
N LEU A 7 -4.76 -9.60 13.23
CA LEU A 7 -5.14 -8.63 12.18
C LEU A 7 -4.82 -9.14 10.77
N CYS A 8 -3.67 -9.80 10.60
CA CYS A 8 -3.29 -10.36 9.30
C CYS A 8 -4.21 -11.53 8.93
N ASP A 9 -4.52 -12.42 9.87
CA ASP A 9 -5.37 -13.60 9.65
C ASP A 9 -6.80 -13.20 9.28
N GLN A 10 -7.36 -12.14 9.89
CA GLN A 10 -8.66 -11.57 9.51
C GLN A 10 -8.72 -11.11 8.04
N LEU A 11 -7.58 -10.77 7.45
CA LEU A 11 -7.46 -10.37 6.05
C LEU A 11 -6.98 -11.53 5.15
N GLY A 12 -6.82 -12.73 5.71
CA GLY A 12 -6.25 -13.89 5.02
C GLY A 12 -4.80 -13.68 4.62
N ILE A 13 -4.01 -12.95 5.42
CA ILE A 13 -2.60 -12.67 5.19
C ILE A 13 -1.76 -13.51 6.15
N SER A 14 -0.82 -14.30 5.64
CA SER A 14 0.09 -15.09 6.47
C SER A 14 1.46 -14.41 6.65
N ILE A 15 1.92 -14.28 7.90
CA ILE A 15 3.28 -13.82 8.19
C ILE A 15 4.24 -15.01 8.11
N VAL A 16 5.14 -15.00 7.12
CA VAL A 16 6.07 -16.11 6.84
C VAL A 16 7.51 -15.82 7.27
N LYS A 17 8.30 -16.88 7.43
CA LYS A 17 9.73 -16.78 7.76
C LYS A 17 10.54 -16.15 6.63
N ARG A 18 11.66 -15.48 6.98
CA ARG A 18 12.51 -14.75 6.01
C ARG A 18 13.08 -15.64 4.90
N SER A 19 13.35 -16.91 5.20
CA SER A 19 13.97 -17.90 4.32
C SER A 19 13.08 -18.39 3.18
N ARG A 20 11.77 -18.10 3.21
CA ARG A 20 10.84 -18.51 2.15
C ARG A 20 10.58 -17.37 1.17
N ARG A 21 10.34 -17.73 -0.09
CA ARG A 21 9.76 -16.83 -1.08
C ARG A 21 8.31 -16.56 -0.72
N CYS A 22 7.92 -15.28 -0.62
CA CYS A 22 6.54 -14.89 -0.37
C CYS A 22 5.66 -15.21 -1.58
N ARG A 23 4.50 -15.80 -1.32
CA ARG A 23 3.39 -15.97 -2.27
C ARG A 23 2.36 -14.83 -2.12
N PRO A 24 1.35 -14.75 -3.00
CA PRO A 24 0.23 -13.84 -2.79
C PRO A 24 -0.36 -14.02 -1.39
N ARG A 25 -0.70 -12.91 -0.73
CA ARG A 25 -1.20 -12.84 0.66
C ARG A 25 -0.20 -13.35 1.72
N GLU A 26 1.09 -13.37 1.42
CA GLU A 26 2.13 -13.61 2.42
C GLU A 26 3.00 -12.39 2.63
N THR A 27 3.43 -12.15 3.87
CA THR A 27 4.36 -11.07 4.21
C THR A 27 5.46 -11.52 5.16
N ARG A 28 6.60 -10.83 5.09
CA ARG A 28 7.69 -10.94 6.09
C ARG A 28 7.77 -9.70 6.98
N ALA A 29 6.85 -8.76 6.81
CA ALA A 29 6.93 -7.42 7.36
C ALA A 29 6.46 -7.31 8.82
N ARG A 30 6.53 -8.39 9.64
CA ARG A 30 6.03 -8.40 11.02
C ARG A 30 6.48 -7.18 11.80
N ARG A 31 7.79 -6.92 11.85
CA ARG A 31 8.35 -5.79 12.60
C ARG A 31 7.82 -4.44 12.11
N ALA A 32 7.65 -4.27 10.79
CA ALA A 32 7.13 -3.03 10.23
C ALA A 32 5.64 -2.85 10.59
N LEU A 33 4.86 -3.92 10.50
CA LEU A 33 3.45 -3.94 10.86
C LEU A 33 3.21 -3.69 12.35
N THR A 34 3.99 -4.30 13.24
CA THR A 34 3.92 -4.03 14.68
C THR A 34 4.19 -2.56 14.98
N LYS A 35 5.27 -1.98 14.43
CA LYS A 35 5.57 -0.55 14.57
C LYS A 35 4.50 0.36 13.98
N LEU A 36 3.89 -0.07 12.87
CA LEU A 36 2.81 0.69 12.25
C LEU A 36 1.56 0.69 13.11
N ALA A 37 1.19 -0.47 13.69
CA ALA A 37 0.07 -0.58 14.63
C ALA A 37 0.31 0.26 15.90
N GLU A 38 1.54 0.26 16.43
CA GLU A 38 1.92 1.09 17.58
C GLU A 38 1.79 2.59 17.29
N SER A 39 2.13 3.03 16.08
CA SER A 39 2.19 4.45 15.72
C SER A 39 0.90 5.01 15.11
N GLN A 40 0.08 4.19 14.45
CA GLN A 40 -1.11 4.63 13.70
C GLN A 40 -2.40 3.89 14.12
N GLY A 41 -2.30 2.88 15.00
CA GLY A 41 -3.43 2.08 15.44
C GLY A 41 -3.82 0.96 14.46
N ASP A 42 -4.66 0.04 14.94
CA ASP A 42 -5.05 -1.16 14.20
C ASP A 42 -5.93 -0.86 12.99
N GLY A 43 -6.86 0.09 13.13
CA GLY A 43 -7.75 0.49 12.04
C GLY A 43 -6.98 0.93 10.80
N HIS A 44 -5.91 1.70 11.00
CA HIS A 44 -5.02 2.13 9.92
C HIS A 44 -4.29 0.96 9.26
N VAL A 45 -3.75 0.04 10.06
CA VAL A 45 -3.09 -1.18 9.54
C VAL A 45 -4.05 -2.02 8.73
N VAL A 46 -5.27 -2.25 9.24
CA VAL A 46 -6.31 -3.00 8.55
C VAL A 46 -6.69 -2.33 7.24
N PHE A 47 -6.88 -1.01 7.23
CA PHE A 47 -7.20 -0.26 6.02
C PHE A 47 -6.09 -0.41 4.97
N VAL A 48 -4.84 -0.14 5.31
CA VAL A 48 -3.68 -0.26 4.40
C VAL A 48 -3.55 -1.67 3.84
N LEU A 49 -3.60 -2.69 4.69
CA LEU A 49 -3.48 -4.08 4.25
C LEU A 49 -4.66 -4.48 3.36
N ARG A 50 -5.88 -4.06 3.70
CA ARG A 50 -7.10 -4.30 2.92
C ARG A 50 -6.99 -3.67 1.54
N THR A 51 -6.57 -2.42 1.42
CA THR A 51 -6.31 -1.75 0.12
C THR A 51 -5.39 -2.59 -0.76
N ILE A 52 -4.29 -3.10 -0.21
CA ILE A 52 -3.31 -3.88 -0.98
C ILE A 52 -3.86 -5.24 -1.40
N VAL A 53 -4.56 -5.98 -0.53
CA VAL A 53 -5.00 -7.36 -0.85
C VAL A 53 -6.33 -7.44 -1.59
N GLN A 54 -7.17 -6.41 -1.49
CA GLN A 54 -8.43 -6.35 -2.21
C GLN A 54 -8.27 -5.74 -3.60
N SER A 55 -7.21 -4.96 -3.85
CA SER A 55 -6.95 -4.47 -5.20
C SER A 55 -6.52 -5.58 -6.16
N ALA A 56 -6.87 -5.43 -7.44
CA ALA A 56 -6.81 -6.46 -8.46
C ALA A 56 -5.43 -7.14 -8.57
N ASN A 57 -4.36 -6.34 -8.59
CA ASN A 57 -3.02 -6.79 -8.99
C ASN A 57 -1.98 -6.79 -7.87
N ASN A 58 -2.38 -6.55 -6.61
CA ASN A 58 -1.43 -6.19 -5.55
C ASN A 58 -1.28 -7.21 -4.42
N LYS A 59 -1.96 -8.36 -4.50
CA LYS A 59 -1.93 -9.41 -3.46
C LYS A 59 -0.53 -9.94 -3.12
N ALA A 60 0.44 -9.86 -4.05
CA ALA A 60 1.83 -10.26 -3.82
C ALA A 60 2.76 -9.12 -3.37
N SER A 61 2.23 -7.90 -3.23
CA SER A 61 2.99 -6.67 -2.98
C SER A 61 3.13 -6.33 -1.49
N LEU A 62 3.02 -7.31 -0.59
CA LEU A 62 3.06 -7.14 0.86
C LEU A 62 4.50 -7.06 1.43
N TRP A 63 5.31 -6.20 0.85
CA TRP A 63 6.68 -5.90 1.31
C TRP A 63 6.67 -4.79 2.37
N SER A 64 7.64 -4.78 3.27
CA SER A 64 7.73 -3.74 4.31
C SER A 64 7.75 -2.33 3.72
N GLU A 65 8.56 -2.10 2.68
CA GLU A 65 8.64 -0.81 2.02
C GLU A 65 7.35 -0.42 1.30
N THR A 66 6.65 -1.40 0.71
CA THR A 66 5.39 -1.19 0.00
C THR A 66 4.27 -0.85 0.98
N ILE A 67 4.10 -1.65 2.05
CA ILE A 67 3.10 -1.42 3.09
C ILE A 67 3.29 -0.04 3.71
N LEU A 68 4.54 0.33 4.04
CA LEU A 68 4.83 1.62 4.63
C LEU A 68 4.63 2.79 3.65
N ALA A 69 4.89 2.60 2.36
CA ALA A 69 4.61 3.63 1.34
C ALA A 69 3.10 3.86 1.16
N VAL A 70 2.30 2.79 1.09
CA VAL A 70 0.83 2.91 1.02
C VAL A 70 0.29 3.56 2.31
N SER A 71 0.81 3.16 3.47
CA SER A 71 0.49 3.82 4.73
C SER A 71 0.78 5.32 4.71
N ASP A 72 1.90 5.75 4.12
CA ASP A 72 2.21 7.18 4.01
C ASP A 72 1.19 7.93 3.14
N VAL A 73 0.76 7.32 2.03
CA VAL A 73 -0.25 7.91 1.13
C VAL A 73 -1.57 8.08 1.87
N VAL A 74 -2.06 7.02 2.51
CA VAL A 74 -3.32 7.06 3.29
C VAL A 74 -3.24 8.11 4.40
N ARG A 75 -2.11 8.18 5.11
CA ARG A 75 -1.93 9.16 6.20
C ARG A 75 -1.92 10.61 5.73
N LEU A 76 -1.38 10.88 4.54
CA LEU A 76 -1.29 12.23 3.97
C LEU A 76 -2.60 12.68 3.31
N ARG A 77 -3.51 11.76 3.03
CA ARG A 77 -4.78 12.00 2.35
C ARG A 77 -5.94 11.40 3.15
N PRO A 78 -6.28 11.99 4.32
CA PRO A 78 -7.38 11.49 5.15
C PRO A 78 -8.72 11.49 4.43
N ASP A 79 -8.89 12.33 3.39
CA ASP A 79 -10.07 12.35 2.52
C ASP A 79 -10.32 11.01 1.78
N LEU A 80 -9.31 10.15 1.64
CA LEU A 80 -9.46 8.86 0.97
C LEU A 80 -10.40 7.90 1.72
N SER A 81 -10.54 8.03 3.04
CA SER A 81 -11.52 7.22 3.79
C SER A 81 -12.95 7.49 3.33
N ASP A 82 -13.23 8.76 3.00
CA ASP A 82 -14.56 9.22 2.63
C ASP A 82 -14.86 8.94 1.15
N ARG A 83 -13.79 8.82 0.34
CA ARG A 83 -13.86 8.48 -1.10
C ARG A 83 -13.86 6.97 -1.38
N GLY A 84 -14.11 6.13 -0.36
CA GLY A 84 -13.96 4.67 -0.33
C GLY A 84 -13.94 3.94 -1.68
N GLY A 85 -15.08 3.88 -2.39
CA GLY A 85 -15.20 3.17 -3.68
C GLY A 85 -14.29 3.73 -4.77
N ALA A 86 -14.33 5.05 -4.99
CA ALA A 86 -13.48 5.74 -5.97
C ALA A 86 -11.99 5.57 -5.67
N PHE A 87 -11.60 5.59 -4.38
CA PHE A 87 -10.23 5.30 -3.97
C PHE A 87 -9.81 3.88 -4.35
N MET A 88 -10.64 2.87 -4.09
CA MET A 88 -10.33 1.49 -4.44
C MET A 88 -10.25 1.28 -5.97
N GLU A 89 -11.17 1.86 -6.74
CA GLU A 89 -11.16 1.81 -8.20
C GLU A 89 -9.91 2.46 -8.80
N ALA A 90 -9.50 3.61 -8.27
CA ALA A 90 -8.25 4.26 -8.66
C ALA A 90 -7.04 3.39 -8.29
N PHE A 91 -7.03 2.79 -7.11
CA PHE A 91 -5.94 1.95 -6.64
C PHE A 91 -5.82 0.63 -7.43
N ASP A 92 -6.93 0.09 -7.96
CA ASP A 92 -6.94 -1.09 -8.85
C ASP A 92 -6.10 -0.89 -10.11
N ARG A 93 -5.98 0.35 -10.58
CA ARG A 93 -5.18 0.73 -11.75
C ARG A 93 -3.69 0.89 -11.42
N ILE A 94 -3.32 0.86 -10.14
CA ILE A 94 -1.93 1.02 -9.69
C ILE A 94 -1.30 -0.36 -9.45
N SER A 95 -0.34 -0.75 -10.30
CA SER A 95 0.54 -1.88 -10.03
C SER A 95 1.65 -1.52 -9.05
N LEU A 96 1.56 -2.00 -7.80
CA LEU A 96 2.59 -1.78 -6.77
C LEU A 96 3.90 -2.50 -7.07
N GLU A 97 3.85 -3.60 -7.83
CA GLU A 97 5.05 -4.29 -8.31
C GLU A 97 5.84 -3.39 -9.26
N GLU A 98 5.17 -2.76 -10.23
CA GLU A 98 5.79 -1.82 -11.16
C GLU A 98 6.32 -0.57 -10.46
N VAL A 99 5.56 -0.03 -9.49
CA VAL A 99 6.02 1.09 -8.66
C VAL A 99 7.33 0.72 -7.97
N ARG A 100 7.39 -0.45 -7.34
CA ARG A 100 8.58 -0.94 -6.63
C ARG A 100 9.74 -1.18 -7.60
N ALA A 101 9.48 -1.80 -8.75
CA ALA A 101 10.48 -2.03 -9.79
C ALA A 101 11.06 -0.71 -10.32
N ARG A 102 10.20 0.28 -10.59
CA ARG A 102 10.60 1.62 -11.00
C ARG A 102 11.44 2.31 -9.92
N ALA A 103 11.01 2.32 -8.67
CA ALA A 103 11.76 2.90 -7.56
C ALA A 103 13.17 2.27 -7.41
N ARG A 104 13.29 0.96 -7.65
CA ARG A 104 14.59 0.26 -7.68
C ARG A 104 15.43 0.72 -8.87
N ARG A 105 14.88 0.73 -10.08
CA ARG A 105 15.58 1.17 -11.31
C ARG A 105 16.05 2.61 -11.24
N MET A 106 15.26 3.51 -10.66
CA MET A 106 15.63 4.92 -10.49
C MET A 106 16.90 5.10 -9.64
N GLY A 107 17.26 4.14 -8.79
CA GLY A 107 18.51 4.19 -8.02
C GLY A 107 18.57 5.26 -6.93
N ILE A 108 17.64 6.23 -6.90
CA ILE A 108 17.65 7.34 -5.95
C ILE A 108 16.94 7.02 -4.63
N GLY A 109 17.42 7.65 -3.57
CA GLY A 109 16.77 7.81 -2.27
C GLY A 109 16.26 6.54 -1.56
N PRO A 110 15.64 6.71 -0.39
CA PRO A 110 14.94 5.63 0.30
C PRO A 110 13.73 5.15 -0.50
N LYS A 111 13.63 3.84 -0.75
CA LYS A 111 12.58 3.27 -1.64
C LYS A 111 11.16 3.54 -1.16
N ARG A 112 10.91 3.53 0.15
CA ARG A 112 9.61 3.94 0.73
C ARG A 112 9.19 5.34 0.26
N GLN A 113 10.10 6.31 0.29
CA GLN A 113 9.80 7.69 -0.06
C GLN A 113 9.55 7.85 -1.57
N VAL A 114 10.38 7.22 -2.40
CA VAL A 114 10.20 7.22 -3.86
C VAL A 114 8.88 6.53 -4.22
N MET A 115 8.58 5.38 -3.62
CA MET A 115 7.32 4.67 -3.85
C MET A 115 6.11 5.50 -3.41
N ARG A 116 6.18 6.18 -2.26
CA ARG A 116 5.12 7.10 -1.81
C ARG A 116 4.80 8.14 -2.88
N VAL A 117 5.83 8.84 -3.40
CA VAL A 117 5.65 9.85 -4.44
C VAL A 117 5.00 9.26 -5.70
N LEU A 118 5.51 8.12 -6.17
CA LEU A 118 4.97 7.46 -7.36
C LEU A 118 3.53 6.96 -7.19
N ILE A 119 3.16 6.51 -5.98
CA ILE A 119 1.78 6.09 -5.69
C ILE A 119 0.88 7.32 -5.64
N THR A 120 1.29 8.39 -4.96
CA THR A 120 0.54 9.65 -4.89
C THR A 120 0.26 10.21 -6.27
N ASP A 121 1.29 10.35 -7.12
CA ASP A 121 1.18 10.90 -8.48
C ASP A 121 0.18 10.11 -9.36
N ARG A 122 0.25 8.77 -9.30
CA ARG A 122 -0.69 7.89 -10.01
C ARG A 122 -2.11 8.01 -9.46
N LEU A 123 -2.24 8.05 -8.12
CA LEU A 123 -3.53 8.13 -7.47
C LEU A 123 -4.23 9.47 -7.78
N GLU A 124 -3.50 10.58 -7.76
CA GLU A 124 -4.01 11.90 -8.16
C GLU A 124 -4.45 11.92 -9.61
N SER A 125 -3.69 11.29 -10.52
CA SER A 125 -4.06 11.20 -11.94
C SER A 125 -5.38 10.45 -12.17
N GLU A 126 -5.70 9.46 -11.34
CA GLU A 126 -6.95 8.68 -11.44
C GLU A 126 -8.12 9.33 -10.68
N LEU A 127 -7.86 9.91 -9.51
CA LEU A 127 -8.90 10.50 -8.64
C LEU A 127 -9.30 11.91 -9.04
N ASP A 128 -8.34 12.69 -9.48
CA ASP A 128 -8.46 14.12 -9.74
C ASP A 128 -7.92 14.39 -11.16
N PRO A 129 -8.44 13.69 -12.20
CA PRO A 129 -7.92 13.81 -13.56
C PRO A 129 -7.98 15.29 -13.95
N PRO A 130 -6.90 15.86 -14.53
CA PRO A 130 -6.88 17.26 -14.89
C PRO A 130 -8.09 17.51 -15.78
N ALA A 131 -9.01 18.36 -15.31
CA ALA A 131 -10.20 18.75 -16.06
C ALA A 131 -9.71 19.06 -17.48
N GLN A 132 -10.09 18.19 -18.42
CA GLN A 132 -9.59 18.14 -19.78
C GLN A 132 -9.39 19.58 -20.24
N ARG A 133 -8.12 20.01 -20.36
CA ARG A 133 -7.76 21.41 -20.58
C ARG A 133 -8.78 21.97 -21.55
N ARG A 134 -9.73 22.75 -21.04
CA ARG A 134 -10.64 23.51 -21.89
C ARG A 134 -9.69 24.52 -22.51
N LEU A 135 -9.20 24.16 -23.68
CA LEU A 135 -8.67 25.08 -24.65
C LEU A 135 -9.80 26.07 -24.90
N LEU A 136 -9.79 27.14 -24.11
CA LEU A 136 -10.29 28.43 -24.49
C LEU A 136 -9.09 29.21 -25.02
#